data_AF-A0A931ZME7-F1
#
_entry.id   AF-A0A931ZME7-F1
#
_cell.length_a   1.000
_cell.length_b   1.000
_cell.length_c   1.000
_cell.angle_alpha   90.00
_cell.angle_beta   90.00
_cell.angle_gamma   90.00
#
_symmetry.space_group_name_H-M   'P 1'
#
loop_
_entity.id
_entity.type
_entity.pdbx_description
1 polymer ?
#
loop_
_entity_poly.entity_id
_entity_poly.type
_entity_poly.pdbx_seq_one_letter_code
_entity_poly.pdbx_strand_id
1 'polypeptide(L)'
;MLAYIILFLITLAVYYKFFIFGKIPFPGDLMVVSYSPWLDYYKFPVQNPLISDVFSQFVLWKYLAIEALKNFEWPLWNPYSFTGNPLLATYHSASLYPLNILLLLPKHYGWGLYIYSQTLIASLAFYLFISQIVKSKIAGLSGAVIFSFGGLMTTWLELGTAGHAIAWLPLALYSIKKLISETKFRFIVLLIASLSLVILAGSAQITTYTFLITFFYASFSCWKNGIKSQRILFLSFSFIAAIGITALQLLPSY
;
A
#
# COMPACT_ATOMS: atom_id res chain seq x y z
N MET A 1 10.98 8.78 -19.46
CA MET A 1 11.90 9.31 -18.44
C MET A 1 11.36 10.59 -17.82
N LEU A 2 11.16 11.68 -18.59
CA LEU A 2 10.68 12.96 -18.07
C LEU A 2 9.41 12.88 -17.20
N ALA A 3 8.40 12.10 -17.59
CA ALA A 3 7.17 11.97 -16.82
C ALA A 3 7.37 11.38 -15.41
N TYR A 4 8.27 10.41 -15.26
CA TYR A 4 8.57 9.83 -13.95
C TYR A 4 9.28 10.84 -13.04
N ILE A 5 10.17 11.67 -13.60
CA ILE A 5 10.82 12.77 -12.88
C ILE A 5 9.78 13.79 -12.42
N ILE A 6 8.84 14.16 -13.30
CA ILE A 6 7.75 15.08 -12.95
C ILE A 6 6.92 14.53 -11.79
N LEU A 7 6.50 13.26 -11.86
CA LEU A 7 5.73 12.64 -10.77
C LEU A 7 6.51 12.61 -9.45
N PHE A 8 7.79 12.24 -9.51
CA PHE A 8 8.66 12.27 -8.34
C PHE A 8 8.74 13.68 -7.72
N LEU A 9 8.94 14.72 -8.55
CA LEU A 9 9.01 16.10 -8.09
C LEU A 9 7.67 16.59 -7.53
N ILE A 10 6.53 16.21 -8.13
CA ILE A 10 5.20 16.53 -7.60
C ILE A 10 5.01 15.87 -6.23
N THR A 11 5.32 14.58 -6.09
CA THR A 11 5.23 13.90 -4.78
C THR A 11 6.16 14.56 -3.77
N LEU A 12 7.40 14.89 -4.14
CA LEU A 12 8.33 15.60 -3.27
C LEU A 12 7.78 16.96 -2.83
N ALA A 13 7.18 17.71 -3.76
CA ALA A 13 6.59 19.01 -3.50
C ALA A 13 5.38 18.92 -2.55
N VAL A 14 4.54 17.90 -2.66
CA VAL A 14 3.43 17.69 -1.71
C VAL A 14 3.94 17.39 -0.30
N TYR A 15 5.00 16.58 -0.19
CA TYR A 15 5.62 16.21 1.08
C TYR A 15 6.73 17.18 1.52
N TYR A 16 6.79 18.40 0.98
CA TYR A 16 7.85 19.36 1.32
C TYR A 16 7.95 19.65 2.82
N LYS A 17 6.83 19.64 3.55
CA LYS A 17 6.82 19.86 5.00
C LYS A 17 7.58 18.80 5.77
N PHE A 18 7.54 17.57 5.29
CA PHE A 18 8.31 16.46 5.85
C PHE A 18 9.81 16.63 5.57
N PHE A 19 10.19 16.88 4.33
CA PHE A 19 11.60 16.95 3.96
C PHE A 19 12.32 18.23 4.43
N ILE A 20 11.64 19.38 4.43
CA ILE A 20 12.25 20.68 4.75
C ILE A 20 12.10 21.02 6.24
N PHE A 21 10.93 20.77 6.82
CA PHE A 21 10.61 21.19 8.19
C PHE A 21 10.53 20.03 9.19
N GLY A 22 10.76 18.78 8.76
CA GLY A 22 10.68 17.60 9.63
C GLY A 22 9.26 17.29 10.11
N LYS A 23 8.21 17.82 9.48
CA LYS A 23 6.81 17.56 9.88
C LYS A 23 6.34 16.24 9.32
N ILE A 24 5.93 15.33 10.21
CA ILE A 24 5.57 13.96 9.85
C ILE A 24 4.09 13.90 9.42
N PRO A 25 3.73 13.15 8.36
CA PRO A 25 2.34 12.85 8.03
C PRO A 25 1.77 11.83 9.03
N PHE A 26 1.28 12.34 10.15
CA PHE A 26 0.76 11.57 11.28
C PHE A 26 -0.39 12.35 11.93
N PRO A 27 -1.47 11.68 12.36
CA PRO A 27 -2.67 12.29 12.96
C PRO A 27 -2.43 12.73 14.40
N GLY A 28 -1.39 13.54 14.61
CA GLY A 28 -1.01 14.06 15.91
C GLY A 28 -1.98 15.11 16.42
N ASP A 29 -2.71 15.77 15.52
CA ASP A 29 -3.78 16.70 15.85
C ASP A 29 -4.91 15.98 16.61
N LEU A 30 -5.37 14.84 16.08
CA LEU A 30 -6.38 14.00 16.71
C LEU A 30 -5.88 13.37 18.02
N MET A 31 -4.62 12.93 18.06
CA MET A 31 -4.02 12.33 19.25
C MET A 31 -4.05 13.26 20.46
N VAL A 32 -3.65 14.53 20.29
CA VAL A 32 -3.55 15.45 21.44
C VAL A 32 -4.88 16.12 21.80
N VAL A 33 -5.82 16.22 20.86
CA VAL A 33 -7.12 16.88 21.09
C VAL A 33 -8.21 15.91 21.51
N SER A 34 -8.07 14.60 21.32
CA SER A 34 -9.14 13.64 21.63
C SER A 34 -8.80 12.64 22.74
N TYR A 35 -7.56 12.65 23.26
CA TYR A 35 -7.12 11.65 24.24
C TYR A 35 -6.39 12.29 25.43
N SER A 36 -6.65 11.77 26.63
CA SER A 36 -5.88 12.09 27.83
C SER A 36 -4.43 11.62 27.70
N PRO A 37 -3.44 12.31 28.31
CA PRO A 37 -3.59 13.47 29.20
C PRO A 37 -3.66 14.82 28.48
N TRP A 38 -3.50 14.85 27.15
CA TRP A 38 -3.32 16.07 26.37
C TRP A 38 -4.60 16.85 26.09
N LEU A 39 -5.75 16.17 26.21
CA LEU A 39 -7.10 16.69 25.98
C LEU A 39 -7.35 18.06 26.61
N ASP A 40 -6.85 18.29 27.83
CA ASP A 40 -7.09 19.54 28.57
C ASP A 40 -6.17 20.69 28.12
N TYR A 41 -5.07 20.39 27.42
CA TYR A 41 -4.01 21.35 27.06
C TYR A 41 -4.17 21.92 25.65
N TYR A 42 -4.73 21.15 24.71
CA TYR A 42 -4.79 21.53 23.30
C TYR A 42 -6.23 21.65 22.80
N LYS A 43 -6.55 22.78 22.15
CA LYS A 43 -7.88 23.06 21.58
C LYS A 43 -7.73 23.67 20.19
N PHE A 44 -7.64 22.81 19.18
CA PHE A 44 -7.64 23.20 17.77
C PHE A 44 -8.47 22.20 16.95
N PRO A 45 -8.96 22.57 15.77
CA PRO A 45 -9.82 21.68 14.99
C PRO A 45 -9.06 20.44 14.51
N VAL A 46 -9.67 19.28 14.71
CA VAL A 46 -9.23 18.01 14.12
C VAL A 46 -9.53 18.05 12.63
N GLN A 47 -8.53 17.76 11.79
CA GLN A 47 -8.71 17.77 10.34
C GLN A 47 -9.40 16.51 9.83
N ASN A 48 -9.09 15.36 10.42
CA ASN A 48 -9.67 14.08 10.03
C ASN A 48 -9.98 13.20 11.25
N PRO A 49 -11.25 13.11 11.69
CA PRO A 49 -11.62 12.32 12.85
C PRO A 49 -11.71 10.80 12.58
N LEU A 50 -11.55 10.35 11.34
CA LEU A 50 -11.77 8.95 10.94
C LEU A 50 -10.55 8.03 11.13
N ILE A 51 -9.42 8.56 11.60
CA ILE A 51 -8.11 7.88 11.57
C ILE A 51 -7.44 7.79 12.96
N SER A 52 -8.25 7.70 14.02
CA SER A 52 -7.74 7.56 15.40
C SER A 52 -7.01 6.25 15.65
N ASP A 53 -7.37 5.20 14.91
CA ASP A 53 -6.75 3.88 14.89
C ASP A 53 -5.28 3.92 14.41
N VAL A 54 -4.90 4.91 13.61
CA VAL A 54 -3.51 5.08 13.14
C VAL A 54 -2.53 5.20 14.29
N PHE A 55 -2.74 6.13 15.23
CA PHE A 55 -1.83 6.33 16.36
C PHE A 55 -2.13 5.39 17.53
N SER A 56 -3.39 4.98 17.71
CA SER A 56 -3.77 4.11 18.83
C SER A 56 -3.47 2.63 18.59
N GLN A 57 -3.31 2.20 17.32
CA GLN A 57 -3.11 0.80 16.96
C GLN A 57 -2.05 0.60 15.88
N PHE A 58 -2.29 1.08 14.64
CA PHE A 58 -1.54 0.61 13.46
C PHE A 58 -0.05 0.96 13.49
N VAL A 59 0.28 2.19 13.90
CA VAL A 59 1.68 2.64 14.02
C VAL A 59 2.41 1.80 15.06
N LEU A 60 1.76 1.52 16.20
CA LEU A 60 2.33 0.72 17.29
C LEU A 60 2.59 -0.72 16.85
N TRP A 61 1.60 -1.36 16.20
CA TRP A 61 1.76 -2.72 15.69
C TRP A 61 2.90 -2.85 14.68
N LYS A 62 3.05 -1.87 13.78
CA LYS A 62 4.14 -1.84 12.80
C LYS A 62 5.51 -1.68 13.46
N TYR A 63 5.63 -0.80 14.45
CA TYR A 63 6.88 -0.64 15.18
C TYR A 63 7.22 -1.87 16.01
N LEU A 64 6.23 -2.50 16.64
CA LEU A 64 6.43 -3.75 17.38
C LEU A 64 6.89 -4.87 16.46
N ALA A 65 6.31 -4.98 15.27
CA ALA A 65 6.73 -5.96 14.27
C ALA A 65 8.20 -5.75 13.86
N ILE A 66 8.58 -4.49 13.61
CA ILE A 66 9.93 -4.14 13.20
C ILE A 66 10.95 -4.26 14.33
N GLU A 67 10.54 -4.02 15.57
CA GLU A 67 11.39 -4.22 16.75
C GLU A 67 11.71 -5.70 16.97
N ALA A 68 10.71 -6.59 16.83
CA ALA A 68 10.96 -8.04 16.83
C ALA A 68 11.96 -8.44 15.72
N LEU A 69 11.76 -7.95 14.49
CA LEU A 69 12.66 -8.24 13.38
C LEU A 69 14.09 -7.70 13.60
N LYS A 70 14.24 -6.53 14.24
CA LYS A 70 15.56 -5.98 14.64
C LYS A 70 16.29 -6.91 15.62
N ASN A 71 15.55 -7.61 16.46
CA ASN A 71 16.08 -8.56 17.43
C ASN A 71 16.20 -9.99 16.87
N PHE A 72 16.03 -10.18 15.56
CA PHE A 72 16.00 -11.49 14.91
C PHE A 72 14.88 -12.42 15.42
N GLU A 73 13.78 -11.82 15.90
CA GLU A 73 12.60 -12.53 16.38
C GLU A 73 11.45 -12.42 15.37
N TRP A 74 10.58 -13.42 15.38
CA TRP A 74 9.34 -13.35 14.61
C TRP A 74 8.32 -12.45 15.33
N PRO A 75 7.60 -11.57 14.61
CA PRO A 75 6.64 -10.63 15.20
C PRO A 75 5.32 -11.33 15.58
N LEU A 76 5.38 -12.28 16.51
CA LEU A 76 4.26 -13.19 16.81
C LEU A 76 3.28 -12.65 17.83
N TRP A 77 3.73 -11.86 18.81
CA TRP A 77 2.94 -11.48 19.97
C TRP A 77 3.02 -9.99 20.25
N ASN A 78 1.89 -9.36 20.52
CA ASN A 78 1.80 -7.99 21.03
C ASN A 78 1.32 -8.04 22.49
N PRO A 79 2.18 -7.70 23.48
CA PRO A 79 1.82 -7.75 24.89
C PRO A 79 1.04 -6.51 25.37
N TYR A 80 0.92 -5.47 24.54
CA TYR A 80 0.37 -4.17 24.95
C TYR A 80 -1.13 -4.02 24.71
N SER A 81 -1.77 -4.97 24.03
CA SER A 81 -3.21 -4.94 23.77
C SER A 81 -3.92 -6.02 24.58
N PHE A 82 -4.85 -5.62 25.45
CA PHE A 82 -5.58 -6.51 26.37
C PHE A 82 -4.63 -7.35 27.23
N THR A 83 -4.81 -8.66 27.30
CA THR A 83 -3.89 -9.64 27.93
C THR A 83 -2.84 -10.17 26.94
N GLY A 84 -2.65 -9.46 25.84
CA GLY A 84 -1.84 -9.82 24.69
C GLY A 84 -2.65 -10.43 23.55
N ASN A 85 -2.18 -10.19 22.32
CA ASN A 85 -2.79 -10.72 21.10
C ASN A 85 -1.74 -11.18 20.07
N PRO A 86 -2.08 -12.13 19.18
CA PRO A 86 -1.15 -12.59 18.16
C PRO A 86 -0.96 -11.51 17.08
N LEU A 87 0.21 -10.87 17.09
CA LEU A 87 0.52 -9.74 16.21
C LEU A 87 0.56 -10.16 14.74
N LEU A 88 1.26 -11.26 14.41
CA LEU A 88 1.34 -11.77 13.04
C LEU A 88 -0.03 -12.13 12.45
N ALA A 89 -0.93 -12.62 13.31
CA ALA A 89 -2.32 -12.94 12.96
C ALA A 89 -3.23 -11.70 12.85
N THR A 90 -2.81 -10.55 13.39
CA THR A 90 -3.55 -9.30 13.19
C THR A 90 -3.30 -8.83 11.76
N TYR A 91 -4.26 -8.98 10.84
CA TYR A 91 -4.04 -8.68 9.42
C TYR A 91 -3.54 -7.24 9.18
N HIS A 92 -4.09 -6.30 9.94
CA HIS A 92 -3.71 -4.89 9.89
C HIS A 92 -2.31 -4.57 10.45
N SER A 93 -1.68 -5.48 11.20
CA SER A 93 -0.28 -5.29 11.61
C SER A 93 0.65 -5.20 10.40
N ALA A 94 0.26 -5.85 9.28
CA ALA A 94 1.05 -5.95 8.06
C ALA A 94 2.50 -6.37 8.35
N SER A 95 2.69 -7.28 9.32
CA SER A 95 4.00 -7.57 9.91
C SER A 95 5.06 -8.01 8.89
N LEU A 96 4.63 -8.71 7.83
CA LEU A 96 5.52 -9.22 6.77
C LEU A 96 5.58 -8.30 5.54
N TYR A 97 5.04 -7.09 5.62
CA TYR A 97 5.08 -6.15 4.51
C TYR A 97 6.49 -5.59 4.31
N PRO A 98 7.13 -5.77 3.14
CA PRO A 98 8.55 -5.47 2.97
C PRO A 98 8.90 -3.99 3.10
N LEU A 99 7.98 -3.06 2.78
CA LEU A 99 8.27 -1.63 2.95
C LEU A 99 8.26 -1.18 4.42
N ASN A 100 7.86 -2.03 5.37
CA ASN A 100 8.08 -1.77 6.79
C ASN A 100 9.57 -1.62 7.12
N ILE A 101 10.49 -2.09 6.26
CA ILE A 101 11.94 -1.87 6.42
C ILE A 101 12.31 -0.38 6.58
N LEU A 102 11.50 0.54 6.01
CA LEU A 102 11.68 1.99 6.18
C LEU A 102 11.54 2.43 7.64
N LEU A 103 10.79 1.67 8.45
CA LEU A 103 10.60 1.92 9.88
C LEU A 103 11.81 1.49 10.73
N LEU A 104 12.83 0.85 10.13
CA LEU A 104 14.12 0.64 10.80
C LEU A 104 14.84 1.95 11.09
N LEU A 105 14.62 2.97 10.24
CA LEU A 105 15.13 4.33 10.39
C LEU A 105 14.60 5.00 11.68
N PRO A 106 15.18 6.12 12.12
CA PRO A 106 14.65 6.85 13.28
C PRO A 106 13.15 7.11 13.14
N LYS A 107 12.39 6.82 14.21
CA LYS A 107 10.91 6.67 14.17
C LYS A 107 10.20 7.79 13.40
N HIS A 108 10.60 9.05 13.59
CA HIS A 108 9.97 10.18 12.90
C HIS A 108 10.24 10.19 11.38
N TYR A 109 11.45 9.87 10.94
CA TYR A 109 11.80 9.81 9.52
C TYR A 109 11.27 8.55 8.85
N GLY A 110 11.33 7.40 9.54
CA GLY A 110 10.88 6.12 8.98
C GLY A 110 9.41 6.13 8.61
N TRP A 111 8.55 6.66 9.49
CA TRP A 111 7.11 6.77 9.21
C TRP A 111 6.82 7.73 8.05
N GLY A 112 7.45 8.90 8.02
CA GLY A 112 7.24 9.85 6.93
C GLY A 112 7.67 9.30 5.57
N LEU A 113 8.79 8.57 5.50
CA LEU A 113 9.22 7.88 4.28
C LEU A 113 8.30 6.73 3.89
N TYR A 114 7.77 5.99 4.86
CA TYR A 114 6.77 4.94 4.64
C TYR A 114 5.53 5.52 3.96
N ILE A 115 4.91 6.55 4.55
CA ILE A 115 3.72 7.23 3.97
C ILE A 115 4.05 7.87 2.61
N TYR A 116 5.20 8.54 2.47
CA TYR A 116 5.63 9.10 1.19
C TYR A 116 5.72 8.04 0.08
N SER A 117 6.25 6.86 0.41
CA SER A 117 6.52 5.82 -0.57
C SER A 117 5.25 5.26 -1.20
N GLN A 118 4.13 5.17 -0.48
CA GLN A 118 2.86 4.69 -1.04
C GLN A 118 2.35 5.60 -2.16
N THR A 119 2.42 6.92 -1.98
CA THR A 119 1.95 7.91 -2.96
C THR A 119 2.86 7.93 -4.18
N LEU A 120 4.17 7.80 -3.97
CA LEU A 120 5.13 7.71 -5.07
C LEU A 120 4.91 6.43 -5.89
N ILE A 121 4.81 5.27 -5.23
CA ILE A 121 4.59 3.98 -5.91
C ILE A 121 3.28 4.02 -6.68
N ALA A 122 2.20 4.52 -6.08
CA ALA A 122 0.90 4.68 -6.74
C ALA A 122 1.02 5.55 -8.01
N SER A 123 1.74 6.67 -7.93
CA SER A 123 1.92 7.60 -9.05
C SER A 123 2.67 6.94 -10.21
N LEU A 124 3.79 6.30 -9.89
CA LEU A 124 4.64 5.66 -10.89
C LEU A 124 3.96 4.44 -11.52
N ALA A 125 3.34 3.58 -10.70
CA ALA A 125 2.64 2.39 -11.16
C ALA A 125 1.40 2.74 -12.00
N PHE A 126 0.63 3.74 -11.59
CA PHE A 126 -0.53 4.19 -12.35
C PHE A 126 -0.12 4.80 -13.69
N TYR A 127 0.89 5.66 -13.71
CA TYR A 127 1.43 6.21 -14.97
C TYR A 127 1.89 5.10 -15.92
N LEU A 128 2.62 4.10 -15.39
CA LEU A 128 3.09 2.95 -16.14
C LEU A 128 1.92 2.17 -16.77
N PHE A 129 0.83 1.96 -16.04
CA PHE A 129 -0.38 1.30 -16.53
C PHE A 129 -1.13 2.13 -17.57
N ILE A 130 -1.52 3.35 -17.21
CA ILE A 130 -2.45 4.16 -18.00
C ILE A 130 -1.82 4.64 -19.31
N SER A 131 -0.49 4.84 -19.34
CA SER A 131 0.23 5.21 -20.56
C SER A 131 0.12 4.14 -21.65
N GLN A 132 -0.08 2.86 -21.28
CA GLN A 132 -0.32 1.77 -22.23
C GLN A 132 -1.74 1.78 -22.81
N ILE A 133 -2.67 2.53 -22.21
CA ILE A 133 -4.06 2.62 -22.64
C ILE A 133 -4.27 3.89 -23.45
N VAL A 134 -3.96 5.05 -22.88
CA VAL A 134 -4.31 6.35 -23.45
C VAL A 134 -3.30 6.82 -24.51
N LYS A 135 -2.07 6.30 -24.49
CA LYS A 135 -0.98 6.68 -25.40
C LYS A 135 -0.67 8.19 -25.44
N SER A 136 -1.09 8.95 -24.43
CA SER A 136 -0.80 10.38 -24.26
C SER A 136 -0.03 10.61 -22.97
N LYS A 137 1.09 11.34 -23.06
CA LYS A 137 1.93 11.66 -21.91
C LYS A 137 1.19 12.55 -20.90
N ILE A 138 0.48 13.57 -21.39
CA ILE A 138 -0.24 14.54 -20.57
C ILE A 138 -1.39 13.83 -19.86
N ALA A 139 -2.24 13.12 -20.60
CA ALA A 139 -3.37 12.41 -19.99
C ALA A 139 -2.91 11.33 -18.99
N GLY A 140 -1.79 10.66 -19.27
CA GLY A 140 -1.21 9.70 -18.34
C GLY A 140 -0.68 10.36 -17.05
N LEU A 141 -0.01 11.51 -17.17
CA LEU A 141 0.47 12.29 -16.03
C LEU A 141 -0.70 12.79 -15.18
N SER A 142 -1.71 13.39 -15.81
CA SER A 142 -2.92 13.86 -15.13
C SER A 142 -3.63 12.72 -14.41
N GLY A 143 -3.79 11.56 -15.06
CA GLY A 143 -4.40 10.38 -14.43
C GLY A 143 -3.61 9.87 -13.22
N ALA A 144 -2.28 9.84 -13.31
CA ALA A 144 -1.43 9.41 -12.19
C ALA A 144 -1.51 10.36 -10.98
N VAL A 145 -1.57 11.67 -11.23
CA VAL A 145 -1.79 12.68 -10.18
C VAL A 145 -3.17 12.50 -9.56
N ILE A 146 -4.22 12.39 -10.38
CA ILE A 146 -5.60 12.22 -9.88
C ILE A 146 -5.74 10.93 -9.06
N PHE A 147 -5.12 9.83 -9.49
CA PHE A 147 -5.16 8.57 -8.75
C PHE A 147 -4.45 8.67 -7.40
N SER A 148 -3.26 9.27 -7.37
CA SER A 148 -2.38 9.21 -6.20
C SER A 148 -2.66 10.30 -5.16
N PHE A 149 -3.29 11.39 -5.58
CA PHE A 149 -3.69 12.52 -4.71
C PHE A 149 -5.22 12.70 -4.67
N GLY A 150 -5.98 11.75 -5.21
CA GLY A 150 -7.44 11.75 -5.18
C GLY A 150 -8.00 11.53 -3.77
N GLY A 151 -9.31 11.68 -3.62
CA GLY A 151 -9.98 11.67 -2.32
C GLY A 151 -9.65 10.46 -1.46
N LEU A 152 -9.67 9.24 -2.01
CA LEU A 152 -9.40 8.04 -1.23
C LEU A 152 -7.96 7.99 -0.69
N MET A 153 -6.96 8.34 -1.51
CA MET A 153 -5.56 8.40 -1.07
C MET A 153 -5.31 9.54 -0.07
N THR A 154 -5.98 10.68 -0.23
CA THR A 154 -5.79 11.85 0.64
C THR A 154 -6.52 11.70 1.98
N THR A 155 -7.76 11.22 1.98
CA THR A 155 -8.55 10.98 3.21
C THR A 155 -7.90 9.93 4.11
N TRP A 156 -7.32 8.89 3.52
CA TRP A 156 -6.69 7.79 4.27
C TRP A 156 -5.16 7.83 4.19
N LEU A 157 -4.57 9.00 3.90
CA LEU A 157 -3.14 9.15 3.65
C LEU A 157 -2.30 8.59 4.79
N GLU A 158 -2.67 8.89 6.02
CA GLU A 158 -1.94 8.50 7.22
C GLU A 158 -2.24 7.04 7.62
N LEU A 159 -3.31 6.44 7.08
CA LEU A 159 -3.58 5.01 7.17
C LEU A 159 -2.74 4.26 6.12
N GLY A 160 -1.46 4.10 6.41
CA GLY A 160 -0.53 3.56 5.42
C GLY A 160 -0.81 2.13 4.97
N THR A 161 -1.57 1.31 5.71
CA THR A 161 -1.98 -0.03 5.26
C THR A 161 -2.88 0.04 4.01
N ALA A 162 -3.86 0.94 4.02
CA ALA A 162 -4.77 1.16 2.90
C ALA A 162 -4.02 1.77 1.70
N GLY A 163 -3.28 2.86 1.92
CA GLY A 163 -2.55 3.55 0.85
C GLY A 163 -1.54 2.65 0.12
N HIS A 164 -0.78 1.84 0.86
CA HIS A 164 0.11 0.87 0.25
C HIS A 164 -0.60 -0.24 -0.52
N ALA A 165 -1.70 -0.79 0.01
CA ALA A 165 -2.48 -1.79 -0.72
C ALA A 165 -3.02 -1.24 -2.05
N ILE A 166 -3.49 0.01 -2.07
CA ILE A 166 -3.98 0.67 -3.30
C ILE A 166 -2.83 0.91 -4.30
N ALA A 167 -1.65 1.26 -3.81
CA ALA A 167 -0.51 1.62 -4.66
C ALA A 167 -0.06 0.50 -5.62
N TRP A 168 -0.31 -0.77 -5.26
CA TRP A 168 0.08 -1.94 -6.06
C TRP A 168 -0.97 -2.37 -7.10
N LEU A 169 -2.23 -1.93 -6.98
CA LEU A 169 -3.30 -2.24 -7.93
C LEU A 169 -2.93 -1.90 -9.38
N PRO A 170 -2.41 -0.70 -9.71
CA PRO A 170 -2.08 -0.37 -11.10
C PRO A 170 -0.97 -1.25 -11.68
N LEU A 171 -0.03 -1.69 -10.84
CA LEU A 171 1.05 -2.58 -11.26
C LEU A 171 0.53 -3.99 -11.58
N ALA A 172 -0.45 -4.48 -10.82
CA ALA A 172 -1.15 -5.73 -11.13
C ALA A 172 -1.91 -5.62 -12.47
N LEU A 173 -2.65 -4.53 -12.69
CA LEU A 173 -3.38 -4.29 -13.95
C LEU A 173 -2.44 -4.17 -15.16
N TYR A 174 -1.30 -3.48 -14.99
CA TYR A 174 -0.24 -3.41 -16.00
C TYR A 174 0.30 -4.79 -16.35
N SER A 175 0.58 -5.61 -15.34
CA SER A 175 1.11 -6.96 -15.52
C SER A 175 0.12 -7.85 -16.28
N ILE A 176 -1.17 -7.78 -15.96
CA ILE A 176 -2.24 -8.50 -16.69
C ILE A 176 -2.26 -8.06 -18.16
N LYS A 177 -2.29 -6.74 -18.43
CA LYS A 177 -2.29 -6.20 -19.80
C LYS A 177 -1.07 -6.67 -20.60
N LYS A 178 0.10 -6.73 -19.95
CA LYS A 178 1.33 -7.21 -20.58
C LYS A 178 1.31 -8.71 -20.82
N LEU A 179 0.88 -9.53 -19.87
CA LEU A 179 0.75 -10.99 -20.06
C LEU A 179 -0.20 -11.34 -21.21
N ILE A 180 -1.24 -10.55 -21.41
CA ILE A 180 -2.19 -10.71 -22.50
C ILE A 180 -1.57 -10.41 -23.87
N SER A 181 -0.59 -9.51 -23.94
CA SER A 181 0.08 -9.16 -25.21
C SER A 181 1.35 -9.98 -25.45
N GLU A 182 2.15 -10.20 -24.41
CA GLU A 182 3.41 -10.95 -24.43
C GLU A 182 3.55 -11.85 -23.19
N THR A 183 3.77 -13.15 -23.42
CA THR A 183 3.97 -14.15 -22.35
C THR A 183 5.42 -14.18 -21.92
N LYS A 184 5.85 -13.15 -21.19
CA LYS A 184 7.21 -13.07 -20.60
C LYS A 184 7.16 -13.34 -19.10
N PHE A 185 8.09 -14.16 -18.61
CA PHE A 185 8.21 -14.55 -17.20
C PHE A 185 8.21 -13.34 -16.25
N ARG A 186 8.88 -12.24 -16.64
CA ARG A 186 8.92 -10.99 -15.86
C ARG A 186 7.53 -10.45 -15.47
N PHE A 187 6.50 -10.61 -16.30
CA PHE A 187 5.16 -10.11 -15.97
C PHE A 187 4.35 -11.08 -15.12
N ILE A 188 4.69 -12.38 -15.14
CA ILE A 188 4.16 -13.36 -14.19
C ILE A 188 4.67 -12.99 -12.80
N VAL A 189 5.99 -12.80 -12.67
CA VAL A 189 6.64 -12.37 -11.42
C VAL A 189 6.07 -11.03 -10.95
N LEU A 190 5.93 -10.05 -11.85
CA LEU A 190 5.40 -8.74 -11.48
C LEU A 190 3.94 -8.81 -11.01
N LEU A 191 3.11 -9.66 -11.62
CA LEU A 191 1.73 -9.87 -11.19
C LEU A 191 1.67 -10.55 -9.81
N ILE A 192 2.43 -11.64 -9.62
CA ILE A 192 2.54 -12.34 -8.33
C ILE A 192 3.00 -11.38 -7.23
N ALA A 193 4.08 -10.63 -7.49
CA ALA A 193 4.63 -9.67 -6.55
C ALA A 193 3.60 -8.58 -6.22
N SER A 194 2.94 -7.99 -7.21
CA SER A 194 1.93 -6.94 -6.98
C SER A 194 0.78 -7.46 -6.12
N LEU A 195 0.21 -8.61 -6.45
CA LEU A 195 -0.91 -9.20 -5.69
C LEU A 195 -0.48 -9.62 -4.28
N SER A 196 0.73 -10.17 -4.13
CA SER A 196 1.29 -10.52 -2.81
C SER A 196 1.47 -9.28 -1.95
N LEU A 197 2.03 -8.19 -2.52
CA LEU A 197 2.24 -6.94 -1.81
C LEU A 197 0.94 -6.26 -1.37
N VAL A 198 -0.15 -6.42 -2.14
CA VAL A 198 -1.49 -5.98 -1.71
C VAL A 198 -1.95 -6.72 -0.46
N ILE A 199 -1.79 -8.05 -0.43
CA ILE A 199 -2.15 -8.87 0.73
C ILE A 199 -1.30 -8.48 1.93
N LEU A 200 0.02 -8.44 1.75
CA LEU A 200 0.96 -8.16 2.83
C LEU A 200 0.78 -6.75 3.41
N ALA A 201 0.32 -5.77 2.62
CA ALA A 201 0.08 -4.39 3.08
C ALA A 201 -0.99 -4.27 4.20
N GLY A 202 -1.80 -5.31 4.43
CA GLY A 202 -2.63 -5.44 5.64
C GLY A 202 -3.96 -4.68 5.59
N SER A 203 -4.51 -4.40 4.41
CA SER A 203 -5.87 -3.86 4.28
C SER A 203 -6.81 -4.88 3.61
N ALA A 204 -7.66 -5.55 4.41
CA ALA A 204 -8.45 -6.69 3.93
C ALA A 204 -9.45 -6.24 2.86
N GLN A 205 -10.11 -5.11 3.11
CA GLN A 205 -11.05 -4.51 2.19
C GLN A 205 -10.42 -4.14 0.84
N ILE A 206 -9.27 -3.44 0.85
CA ILE A 206 -8.57 -3.06 -0.39
C ILE A 206 -8.01 -4.30 -1.11
N THR A 207 -7.59 -5.32 -0.35
CA THR A 207 -7.15 -6.60 -0.93
C THR A 207 -8.29 -7.23 -1.72
N THR A 208 -9.46 -7.40 -1.11
CA THR A 208 -10.64 -7.95 -1.77
C THR A 208 -11.01 -7.14 -3.03
N TYR A 209 -11.06 -5.81 -2.93
CA TYR A 209 -11.36 -4.97 -4.10
C TYR A 209 -10.32 -5.08 -5.21
N THR A 210 -9.04 -5.16 -4.85
CA THR A 210 -7.97 -5.32 -5.84
C THR A 210 -8.07 -6.67 -6.56
N PHE A 211 -8.33 -7.76 -5.83
CA PHE A 211 -8.52 -9.07 -6.42
C PHE A 211 -9.76 -9.10 -7.33
N LEU A 212 -10.88 -8.50 -6.92
CA LEU A 212 -12.07 -8.39 -7.77
C LEU A 212 -11.80 -7.59 -9.05
N ILE A 213 -11.22 -6.38 -8.93
CA ILE A 213 -10.91 -5.52 -10.08
C ILE A 213 -9.96 -6.22 -11.05
N THR A 214 -8.89 -6.83 -10.54
CA THR A 214 -7.90 -7.53 -11.36
C THR A 214 -8.47 -8.80 -12.00
N PHE A 215 -9.32 -9.55 -11.28
CA PHE A 215 -10.01 -10.72 -11.81
C PHE A 215 -10.98 -10.36 -12.94
N PHE A 216 -11.83 -9.36 -12.74
CA PHE A 216 -12.76 -8.91 -13.79
C PHE A 216 -12.02 -8.31 -14.98
N TYR A 217 -10.97 -7.52 -14.74
CA TYR A 217 -10.14 -6.98 -15.80
C TYR A 217 -9.45 -8.07 -16.63
N ALA A 218 -8.88 -9.08 -15.95
CA ALA A 218 -8.26 -10.24 -16.61
C ALA A 218 -9.31 -11.02 -17.42
N SER A 219 -10.45 -11.35 -16.83
CA SER A 219 -11.54 -12.10 -17.46
C SER A 219 -12.08 -11.38 -18.71
N PHE A 220 -12.38 -10.09 -18.58
CA PHE A 220 -12.83 -9.26 -19.70
C PHE A 220 -11.79 -9.19 -20.81
N SER A 221 -10.52 -9.00 -20.44
CA SER A 221 -9.43 -8.93 -21.42
C SER A 221 -9.17 -10.28 -22.09
N CYS A 222 -9.36 -11.40 -21.38
CA CYS A 222 -9.36 -12.76 -21.91
C CYS A 222 -10.45 -12.98 -22.95
N TRP A 223 -11.68 -12.58 -22.61
CA TRP A 223 -12.81 -12.68 -23.51
C TRP A 223 -12.61 -11.84 -24.77
N LYS A 224 -12.25 -10.56 -24.62
CA LYS A 224 -12.10 -9.61 -25.73
C LYS A 224 -11.01 -9.99 -26.74
N ASN A 225 -9.90 -10.56 -26.28
CA ASN A 225 -8.75 -10.85 -27.14
C ASN A 225 -8.68 -12.31 -27.64
N GLY A 226 -9.69 -13.14 -27.37
CA GLY A 226 -9.72 -14.54 -27.83
C GLY A 226 -8.48 -15.33 -27.38
N ILE A 227 -8.13 -15.23 -26.10
CA ILE A 227 -6.78 -15.60 -25.65
C ILE A 227 -6.58 -17.13 -25.62
N LYS A 228 -5.37 -17.57 -25.99
CA LYS A 228 -4.91 -18.97 -25.86
C LYS A 228 -4.96 -19.47 -24.42
N SER A 229 -5.33 -20.74 -24.24
CA SER A 229 -5.41 -21.45 -22.94
C SER A 229 -4.15 -21.27 -22.07
N GLN A 230 -2.96 -21.27 -22.66
CA GLN A 230 -1.70 -21.11 -21.94
C GLN A 230 -1.58 -19.78 -21.17
N ARG A 231 -2.17 -18.68 -21.68
CA ARG A 231 -2.14 -17.40 -20.96
C ARG A 231 -3.13 -17.37 -19.80
N ILE A 232 -4.26 -18.06 -19.95
CA ILE A 232 -5.24 -18.25 -18.86
C ILE A 232 -4.56 -19.02 -17.73
N LEU A 233 -3.83 -20.10 -18.06
CA LEU A 233 -3.03 -20.85 -17.07
C LEU A 233 -2.03 -19.95 -16.33
N PHE A 234 -1.28 -19.08 -17.03
CA PHE A 234 -0.34 -18.18 -16.35
C PHE A 234 -1.02 -17.14 -15.46
N LEU A 235 -2.17 -16.61 -15.87
CA LEU A 235 -2.96 -15.70 -15.05
C LEU A 235 -3.47 -16.43 -13.80
N SER A 236 -4.15 -17.57 -13.96
CA SER A 236 -4.63 -18.40 -12.85
C SER A 236 -3.51 -18.79 -11.90
N PHE A 237 -2.38 -19.24 -12.43
CA PHE A 237 -1.17 -19.53 -11.65
C PHE A 237 -0.70 -18.32 -10.84
N SER A 238 -0.70 -17.12 -11.43
CA SER A 238 -0.24 -15.91 -10.73
C SER A 238 -1.13 -15.56 -9.53
N PHE A 239 -2.45 -15.69 -9.68
CA PHE A 239 -3.40 -15.48 -8.57
C PHE A 239 -3.21 -16.50 -7.45
N ILE A 240 -3.11 -17.78 -7.81
CA ILE A 240 -2.92 -18.87 -6.84
C ILE A 240 -1.57 -18.74 -6.13
N ALA A 241 -0.50 -18.44 -6.88
CA ALA A 241 0.84 -18.28 -6.33
C ALA A 241 0.92 -17.07 -5.37
N ALA A 242 0.24 -15.97 -5.65
CA ALA A 242 0.20 -14.83 -4.74
C ALA A 242 -0.44 -15.19 -3.39
N ILE A 243 -1.56 -15.94 -3.41
CA ILE A 243 -2.21 -16.45 -2.19
C ILE A 243 -1.30 -17.45 -1.48
N GLY A 244 -0.67 -18.36 -2.23
CA GLY A 244 0.23 -19.38 -1.68
C GLY A 244 1.47 -18.79 -0.99
N ILE A 245 2.13 -17.81 -1.61
CA ILE A 245 3.34 -17.17 -1.04
C ILE A 245 2.98 -16.35 0.20
N THR A 246 1.78 -15.80 0.26
CA THR A 246 1.30 -15.00 1.40
C THR A 246 0.51 -15.81 2.44
N ALA A 247 0.44 -17.14 2.27
CA ALA A 247 -0.28 -18.03 3.18
C ALA A 247 0.22 -17.94 4.63
N LEU A 248 1.50 -17.66 4.84
CA LEU A 248 2.08 -17.50 6.17
C LEU A 248 1.45 -16.32 6.95
N GLN A 249 1.02 -15.27 6.23
CA GLN A 249 0.24 -14.18 6.83
C GLN A 249 -1.25 -14.51 6.83
N LEU A 250 -1.80 -15.04 5.72
CA LEU A 250 -3.24 -15.23 5.56
C LEU A 250 -3.85 -16.30 6.47
N LEU A 251 -3.20 -17.45 6.63
CA LEU A 251 -3.72 -18.58 7.40
C LEU A 251 -3.98 -18.26 8.88
N PRO A 252 -3.07 -17.59 9.61
CA PRO A 252 -3.35 -17.20 10.98
C PRO A 252 -4.23 -15.95 11.09
N SER A 253 -4.50 -15.24 9.99
CA SER A 253 -5.12 -13.92 10.06
C SER A 253 -6.58 -13.95 10.49
N TYR A 254 -6.95 -12.96 11.32
CA TYR A 254 -8.33 -12.63 11.68
C TYR A 254 -8.66 -11.16 11.37
#